data_AF-W4AHU6-F1
#
_entry.id   AF-W4AHU6-F1
#
_cell.length_a   1.000
_cell.length_b   1.000
_cell.length_c   1.000
_cell.angle_alpha   90.00
_cell.angle_beta   90.00
_cell.angle_gamma   90.00
#
_symmetry.space_group_name_H-M   'P 1'
#
loop_
_entity.id
_entity.type
_entity.pdbx_description
1 polymer ?
#
loop_
_entity_poly.entity_id
_entity_poly.type
_entity_poly.pdbx_seq_one_letter_code
_entity_poly.pdbx_strand_id
1 'polypeptide(L)'
;MSGKDKDLHPISNEEVEVDGTYTNEWGREEYLKRGEEFPFDPQKGSTEWRLAEYDFDNHHQGRTDERMVPKEKGPDKQVNAESPLRHDVEVD
;
A
#
# COMPACT_ATOMS: atom_id res chain seq x y z
N MET A 1 -21.68 -14.99 4.81
CA MET A 1 -21.41 -15.28 3.39
C MET A 1 -20.22 -14.41 2.97
N SER A 2 -18.99 -14.85 3.24
CA SER A 2 -17.80 -14.11 2.80
C SER A 2 -17.54 -14.52 1.35
N GLY A 3 -18.03 -13.72 0.42
CA GLY A 3 -17.74 -13.89 -1.00
C GLY A 3 -16.24 -13.80 -1.18
N LYS A 4 -15.67 -14.87 -1.73
CA LYS A 4 -14.27 -14.96 -2.15
C LYS A 4 -14.07 -13.83 -3.15
N ASP A 5 -13.27 -12.81 -2.81
CA ASP A 5 -12.81 -11.81 -3.77
C ASP A 5 -12.16 -12.58 -4.92
N LYS A 6 -12.92 -12.75 -5.99
CA LYS A 6 -12.37 -13.25 -7.24
C LYS A 6 -11.60 -12.05 -7.76
N ASP A 7 -10.27 -12.16 -7.80
CA ASP A 7 -9.40 -11.22 -8.48
C ASP A 7 -9.79 -11.20 -9.97
N LEU A 8 -10.86 -10.48 -10.30
CA LEU A 8 -11.30 -10.24 -11.66
C LEU A 8 -10.48 -9.07 -12.17
N HIS A 9 -9.82 -9.29 -13.29
CA HIS A 9 -9.14 -8.23 -13.99
C HIS A 9 -10.18 -7.28 -14.60
N PRO A 10 -9.94 -5.97 -14.60
CA PRO A 10 -10.82 -5.03 -15.27
C PRO A 10 -10.90 -5.34 -16.77
N ILE A 11 -12.06 -5.05 -17.36
CA ILE A 11 -12.29 -5.26 -18.80
C ILE A 11 -12.30 -3.93 -19.56
N SER A 12 -12.15 -3.99 -20.88
CA SER A 12 -12.34 -2.83 -21.77
C SER A 12 -13.64 -2.06 -21.44
N ASN A 13 -13.58 -0.72 -21.46
CA ASN A 13 -14.65 0.22 -21.11
C ASN A 13 -14.98 0.31 -19.59
N GLU A 14 -14.19 -0.32 -18.72
CA GLU A 14 -14.21 0.01 -17.29
C GLU A 14 -13.29 1.20 -16.98
N GLU A 15 -13.55 1.88 -15.88
CA GLU A 15 -12.76 3.01 -15.40
C GLU A 15 -11.46 2.50 -14.75
N VAL A 16 -10.34 3.11 -15.12
CA VAL A 16 -9.03 2.83 -14.57
C VAL A 16 -8.98 3.36 -13.13
N GLU A 17 -8.74 2.49 -12.17
CA GLU A 17 -8.72 2.87 -10.75
C GLU A 17 -7.41 3.54 -10.32
N VAL A 18 -6.31 3.24 -11.03
CA VAL A 18 -4.95 3.56 -10.61
C VAL A 18 -4.09 3.93 -11.82
N ASP A 19 -3.23 4.94 -11.64
CA ASP A 19 -2.22 5.32 -12.62
C ASP A 19 -1.15 4.22 -12.76
N GLY A 20 -0.87 3.77 -13.98
CA GLY A 20 0.14 2.75 -14.20
C GLY A 20 0.13 2.13 -15.59
N THR A 21 1.04 1.18 -15.79
CA THR A 21 1.11 0.39 -17.02
C THR A 21 0.29 -0.87 -16.86
N TYR A 22 -0.64 -1.08 -17.78
CA TYR A 22 -1.50 -2.26 -17.83
C TYR A 22 -1.13 -3.12 -19.04
N THR A 23 -1.28 -4.44 -18.89
CA THR A 23 -1.04 -5.43 -19.95
C THR A 23 -2.32 -6.17 -20.26
N ASN A 24 -2.67 -6.29 -21.54
CA ASN A 24 -3.83 -7.08 -21.97
C ASN A 24 -3.48 -8.57 -22.17
N GLU A 25 -4.49 -9.40 -22.47
CA GLU A 25 -4.29 -10.84 -22.71
C GLU A 25 -3.32 -11.19 -23.85
N TRP A 26 -3.09 -10.26 -24.78
CA TRP A 26 -2.17 -10.46 -25.90
C TRP A 26 -0.75 -10.00 -25.57
N GLY A 27 -0.52 -9.47 -24.37
CA GLY A 27 0.79 -8.97 -23.94
C GLY A 27 1.10 -7.57 -24.45
N ARG A 28 0.11 -6.82 -24.94
CA ARG A 28 0.28 -5.38 -25.22
C ARG A 28 0.26 -4.62 -23.91
N GLU A 29 1.25 -3.76 -23.73
CA GLU A 29 1.37 -2.87 -22.58
C GLU A 29 0.90 -1.46 -22.97
N GLU A 30 0.15 -0.82 -22.07
CA GLU A 30 -0.37 0.53 -22.26
C GLU A 30 -0.39 1.26 -20.92
N TYR A 31 0.14 2.48 -20.91
CA TYR A 31 0.08 3.35 -19.74
C TYR A 31 -1.28 4.03 -19.70
N LEU A 32 -2.00 3.85 -18.59
CA LEU A 32 -3.34 4.39 -18.37
C LEU A 32 -3.37 5.17 -17.07
N LYS A 33 -4.11 6.27 -17.09
CA LYS A 33 -4.31 7.11 -15.91
C LYS A 33 -5.63 6.81 -15.23
N ARG A 34 -5.67 7.01 -13.91
CA ARG A 34 -6.89 6.92 -13.12
C ARG A 34 -7.97 7.82 -13.71
N GLY A 35 -9.16 7.25 -13.92
CA GLY A 35 -10.31 7.90 -14.54
C GLY A 35 -10.37 7.81 -16.06
N GLU A 36 -9.36 7.25 -16.72
CA GLU A 36 -9.46 6.86 -18.13
C GLU A 36 -10.24 5.54 -18.26
N GLU A 37 -10.68 5.20 -19.48
CA GLU A 37 -11.35 3.93 -19.76
C GLU A 37 -10.36 2.94 -20.39
N PHE A 38 -10.45 1.67 -20.02
CA PHE A 38 -9.64 0.62 -20.63
C PHE A 38 -9.95 0.47 -22.13
N PRO A 39 -8.95 0.57 -23.02
CA PRO A 39 -9.22 0.51 -24.46
C PRO A 39 -9.60 -0.90 -24.91
N PHE A 40 -10.25 -0.97 -26.08
CA PHE A 40 -10.52 -2.22 -26.77
C PHE A 40 -9.30 -2.69 -27.55
N ASP A 41 -9.05 -4.00 -27.54
CA ASP A 41 -8.01 -4.60 -28.38
C ASP A 41 -8.46 -4.66 -29.85
N PRO A 42 -7.65 -4.19 -30.82
CA PRO A 42 -8.04 -4.21 -32.24
C PRO A 42 -8.30 -5.59 -32.83
N GLN A 43 -7.75 -6.66 -32.24
CA GLN A 43 -7.93 -8.03 -32.71
C GLN A 43 -9.04 -8.77 -31.95
N LYS A 44 -9.08 -8.63 -30.62
CA LYS A 44 -10.03 -9.37 -29.75
C LYS A 44 -11.27 -8.57 -29.37
N GLY A 45 -11.26 -7.25 -29.51
CA GLY A 45 -12.32 -6.39 -28.99
C GLY A 45 -12.22 -6.26 -27.48
N SER A 46 -13.25 -6.71 -26.75
CA SER A 46 -13.27 -6.65 -25.28
C SER A 46 -12.22 -7.59 -24.70
N THR A 47 -11.32 -7.06 -23.87
CA THR A 47 -10.24 -7.84 -23.27
C THR A 47 -10.05 -7.48 -21.80
N GLU A 48 -9.45 -8.40 -21.04
CA GLU A 48 -9.04 -8.17 -19.66
C GLU A 48 -7.69 -7.45 -19.60
N TRP A 49 -7.56 -6.55 -18.64
CA TRP A 49 -6.37 -5.74 -18.38
C TRP A 49 -5.80 -6.05 -17.01
N ARG A 50 -4.50 -6.33 -16.95
CA ARG A 50 -3.78 -6.56 -15.68
C ARG A 50 -2.82 -5.42 -15.43
N LEU A 51 -2.83 -4.85 -14.22
CA LEU A 51 -1.81 -3.90 -13.81
C LEU A 51 -0.43 -4.59 -13.75
N ALA A 52 0.50 -4.12 -14.57
CA ALA A 52 1.87 -4.63 -14.62
C ALA A 52 2.81 -3.78 -13.77
N GLU A 53 2.67 -2.46 -13.81
CA GLU A 53 3.48 -1.52 -13.03
C GLU A 53 2.60 -0.40 -12.47
N TYR A 54 2.75 -0.12 -11.18
CA TYR A 54 2.07 0.97 -10.50
C TYR A 54 2.89 2.25 -10.67
N ASP A 55 2.29 3.31 -11.20
CA ASP A 55 2.90 4.63 -11.20
C ASP A 55 2.38 5.41 -9.97
N PHE A 56 3.24 5.53 -8.95
CA PHE A 56 2.93 6.35 -7.78
C PHE A 56 4.02 7.37 -7.53
N ASP A 57 3.59 8.62 -7.38
CA ASP A 57 4.46 9.65 -6.85
C ASP A 57 4.39 9.64 -5.31
N ASN A 58 5.43 9.08 -4.70
CA ASN A 58 5.62 9.10 -3.26
C ASN A 58 6.03 10.50 -2.80
N HIS A 59 5.06 11.39 -2.61
CA HIS A 59 5.25 12.75 -2.10
C HIS A 59 5.67 12.81 -0.61
N HIS A 60 6.17 11.72 -0.03
CA HIS A 60 6.62 11.72 1.36
C HIS A 60 8.13 11.95 1.40
N GLN A 61 8.58 12.94 2.18
CA GLN A 61 10.01 13.28 2.34
C GLN A 61 10.84 12.18 3.06
N GLY A 62 10.30 10.96 3.21
CA GLY A 62 10.97 9.85 3.88
C GLY A 62 11.40 10.15 5.32
N ARG A 63 10.76 11.11 5.99
CA ARG A 63 11.17 11.54 7.33
C ARG A 63 10.47 10.73 8.39
N THR A 64 11.25 10.03 9.20
CA THR A 64 10.79 9.38 10.43
C THR A 64 10.17 10.42 11.36
N ASP A 65 9.02 10.11 11.96
CA ASP A 65 8.39 10.93 13.00
C ASP A 65 9.43 11.30 14.08
N GLU A 66 9.55 12.59 14.41
CA GLU A 66 10.55 13.11 15.34
C GLU A 66 10.46 12.46 16.74
N ARG A 67 9.30 11.89 17.11
CA ARG A 67 9.11 11.14 18.36
C ARG A 67 9.76 9.75 18.33
N MET A 68 9.98 9.18 17.15
CA MET A 68 10.65 7.89 16.97
C MET A 68 12.17 8.04 16.79
N VAL A 69 12.67 9.25 16.56
CA VAL A 69 14.12 9.50 16.56
C VAL A 69 14.60 9.49 18.02
N PRO A 70 15.54 8.59 18.40
CA PRO A 70 16.12 8.63 19.72
C PRO A 70 16.76 10.00 19.95
N LYS A 71 16.20 10.78 20.87
CA LYS A 71 16.85 12.02 21.33
C LYS A 71 18.11 11.58 22.06
N GLU A 72 19.27 12.15 21.70
CA GLU A 72 20.52 11.86 22.39
C GLU A 72 20.28 11.96 23.89
N LYS A 73 20.65 10.90 24.60
CA LYS A 73 20.58 10.86 26.06
C LYS A 73 21.49 11.95 26.59
N GLY A 74 20.89 13.08 26.97
CA GLY A 74 21.48 13.93 28.00
C GLY A 74 21.77 13.07 29.25
N PRO A 75 22.76 13.46 30.08
CA PRO A 75 23.27 12.64 31.17
C PRO A 75 22.13 12.10 32.03
N ASP A 76 22.20 10.80 32.32
CA ASP A 76 21.20 9.95 32.97
C ASP A 76 20.30 10.70 33.97
N LYS A 77 19.16 11.21 33.51
CA LYS A 77 18.03 11.44 34.40
C LYS A 77 17.30 10.12 34.52
N GLN A 78 17.75 9.32 35.48
CA GLN A 78 17.00 8.21 36.04
C GLN A 78 15.57 8.69 36.30
N VAL A 79 14.63 8.29 35.43
CA VAL A 79 13.22 8.38 35.77
C VAL A 79 12.99 7.30 36.81
N ASN A 80 12.79 7.73 38.05
CA ASN A 80 12.44 6.85 39.16
C ASN A 80 11.26 5.98 38.69
N ALA A 81 11.52 4.68 38.63
CA ALA A 81 10.55 3.67 38.26
C ALA A 81 9.54 3.46 39.41
N GLU A 82 8.74 4.48 39.70
CA GLU A 82 7.54 4.35 40.53
C GLU A 82 6.37 3.98 39.60
N SER A 83 6.45 2.77 39.02
CA SER A 83 5.25 2.12 38.48
C SER A 83 4.46 1.52 39.63
N PRO A 84 3.15 1.79 39.75
CA PRO A 84 2.32 1.39 40.90
C PRO A 84 1.99 -0.12 40.95
N LEU A 85 2.51 -0.92 40.02
CA LEU A 85 2.25 -2.35 39.92
C LEU A 85 3.52 -3.13 40.29
N ARG A 86 3.83 -3.20 41.59
CA ARG A 86 4.69 -4.27 42.13
C ARG A 86 3.84 -5.11 43.07
N HIS A 87 3.68 -6.39 42.75
CA HIS A 87 3.12 -7.38 43.66
C HIS A 87 4.29 -7.98 44.42
N ASP A 88 4.37 -7.73 45.72
CA ASP A 88 5.37 -8.37 46.58
C ASP A 88 4.98 -9.84 46.72
N VAL A 89 5.87 -10.73 46.28
CA VAL A 89 5.78 -12.16 46.57
C VAL A 89 6.70 -12.41 47.75
N GLU A 90 6.11 -12.57 48.94
CA GLU A 90 6.82 -13.10 50.10
C GLU A 90 7.25 -14.54 49.79
N VAL A 91 8.54 -14.82 49.94
CA VAL A 91 9.10 -16.17 49.90
C VAL A 91 9.57 -16.50 51.32
N ASP A 92 8.99 -17.58 51.85
CA ASP A 92 9.12 -18.14 53.21
C ASP A 92 10.57 -18.24 53.74
#